data_AF-A0A3A4B1B7-F1
#
_entry.id   AF-A0A3A4B1B7-F1
#
_cell.length_a   1.000
_cell.length_b   1.000
_cell.length_c   1.000
_cell.angle_alpha   90.00
_cell.angle_beta   90.00
_cell.angle_gamma   90.00
#
_symmetry.space_group_name_H-M   'P 1'
#
loop_
_entity.id
_entity.type
_entity.pdbx_description
1 polymer ?
#
loop_
_entity_poly.entity_id
_entity_poly.type
_entity_poly.pdbx_seq_one_letter_code
_entity_poly.pdbx_strand_id
1 'polypeptide(L)'
;MAGGDLQVMAPPVGLRLPAPVDIFADLVLMHSRFHAANVRPASQTTFIMGNTPGRMMATAVGSMIGNQIAAKRAERMSAPQWRQPYAARTFITRAGIICLVDGIWSGYELGRIVQISPELQSYSVVFTFANGDAPLRLAGPWAPWSAVALAYLAIGRDDLARNPGYAALGPLNPQVQPPAARPMLQE
;
A
#
# COMPACT_ATOMS: atom_id res chain seq x y z
N MET A 1 6.02 32.46 12.71
CA MET A 1 7.07 31.43 12.54
C MET A 1 6.73 30.62 11.30
N ALA A 2 7.59 30.65 10.29
CA ALA A 2 7.31 30.11 8.96
C ALA A 2 7.71 28.62 8.87
N GLY A 3 6.75 27.75 8.53
CA GLY A 3 7.05 26.39 8.06
C GLY A 3 7.93 26.42 6.80
N GLY A 4 8.84 25.47 6.68
CA GLY A 4 9.86 25.37 5.64
C GLY A 4 9.53 24.32 4.58
N ASP A 5 10.23 24.39 3.45
CA ASP A 5 10.09 23.51 2.30
C ASP A 5 10.79 22.15 2.48
N LEU A 6 10.34 21.14 1.73
CA LEU A 6 11.02 19.85 1.64
C LEU A 6 12.40 20.03 0.97
N GLN A 7 13.45 19.53 1.64
CA GLN A 7 14.82 19.62 1.13
C GLN A 7 15.14 18.45 0.20
N VAL A 8 15.70 18.77 -0.96
CA VAL A 8 16.18 17.76 -1.91
C VAL A 8 17.48 17.15 -1.40
N MET A 9 17.52 15.82 -1.40
CA MET A 9 18.68 15.01 -1.04
C MET A 9 19.41 14.59 -2.33
N ALA A 10 20.75 14.50 -2.24
CA ALA A 10 21.53 13.89 -3.30
C ALA A 10 21.14 12.41 -3.49
N PRO A 11 21.08 11.90 -4.73
CA PRO A 11 20.81 10.49 -4.96
C PRO A 11 21.84 9.60 -4.27
N PRO A 12 21.43 8.50 -3.61
CA PRO A 12 22.38 7.54 -3.06
C PRO A 12 23.24 6.92 -4.16
N VAL A 13 24.49 6.61 -3.82
CA VAL A 13 25.43 5.94 -4.73
C VAL A 13 24.81 4.64 -5.27
N GLY A 14 24.87 4.44 -6.59
CA GLY A 14 24.39 3.25 -7.28
C GLY A 14 22.88 3.19 -7.52
N LEU A 15 22.09 4.15 -7.02
CA LEU A 15 20.67 4.25 -7.36
C LEU A 15 20.48 5.07 -8.63
N ARG A 16 20.06 4.43 -9.72
CA ARG A 16 19.63 5.11 -10.94
C ARG A 16 18.11 5.07 -11.06
N LEU A 17 17.48 6.24 -10.99
CA LEU A 17 16.06 6.37 -11.27
C LEU A 17 15.85 6.47 -12.80
N PRO A 18 14.75 5.91 -13.35
CA PRO A 18 14.49 5.93 -14.79
C PRO A 18 14.35 7.35 -15.36
N ALA A 19 13.94 8.30 -14.52
CA ALA A 19 13.84 9.72 -14.83
C ALA A 19 14.49 10.55 -13.71
N PRO A 20 15.03 11.75 -14.01
CA PRO A 20 15.49 12.67 -12.99
C PRO A 20 14.30 13.08 -12.11
N VAL A 21 14.31 12.68 -10.85
CA VAL A 21 13.29 13.03 -9.88
C VAL A 21 13.96 13.42 -8.57
N ASP A 22 13.47 14.51 -7.98
CA ASP A 22 13.94 14.96 -6.67
C ASP A 22 13.62 13.89 -5.62
N ILE A 23 14.63 13.51 -4.84
CA ILE A 23 14.49 12.64 -3.68
C ILE A 23 14.50 13.52 -2.44
N PHE A 24 13.55 13.33 -1.52
CA PHE A 24 13.45 14.09 -0.28
C PHE A 24 13.91 13.29 0.94
N ALA A 25 13.81 11.97 0.87
CA ALA A 25 14.26 11.08 1.93
C ALA A 25 14.59 9.67 1.43
N ASP A 26 15.48 9.01 2.18
CA ASP A 26 15.78 7.58 2.11
C ASP A 26 15.57 7.02 3.52
N LEU A 27 14.63 6.09 3.64
CA LEU A 27 14.07 5.63 4.91
C LEU A 27 14.09 4.10 4.97
N VAL A 28 14.05 3.56 6.18
CA VAL A 28 13.69 2.15 6.38
C VAL A 28 12.31 2.11 7.02
N LEU A 29 11.35 1.51 6.32
CA LEU A 29 9.96 1.40 6.73
C LEU A 29 9.47 -0.04 6.59
N MET A 30 8.55 -0.44 7.45
CA MET A 30 7.83 -1.69 7.35
C MET A 30 6.80 -1.59 6.23
N HIS A 31 7.01 -2.33 5.14
CA HIS A 31 6.13 -2.38 3.98
C HIS A 31 5.15 -3.54 4.09
N SER A 32 3.87 -3.27 3.84
CA SER A 32 2.85 -4.31 3.70
C SER A 32 1.81 -3.91 2.65
N ARG A 33 1.22 -4.93 2.00
CA ARG A 33 0.14 -4.77 1.01
C ARG A 33 -1.12 -5.43 1.53
N PHE A 34 -2.25 -4.79 1.27
CA PHE A 34 -3.55 -5.34 1.64
C PHE A 34 -4.05 -6.27 0.54
N HIS A 35 -4.34 -7.53 0.90
CA HIS A 35 -4.91 -8.50 -0.02
C HIS A 35 -6.32 -8.87 0.43
N ALA A 36 -7.31 -8.54 -0.40
CA ALA A 36 -8.63 -9.12 -0.36
C ALA A 36 -8.81 -9.87 -1.69
N ALA A 37 -8.81 -11.19 -1.67
CA ALA A 37 -9.04 -11.94 -2.91
C ALA A 37 -10.54 -11.86 -3.25
N ASN A 38 -10.87 -11.33 -4.43
CA ASN A 38 -12.19 -11.50 -5.02
C ASN A 38 -12.25 -12.93 -5.58
N VAL A 39 -12.69 -13.89 -4.77
CA VAL A 39 -13.08 -15.20 -5.29
C VAL A 39 -14.37 -15.01 -6.07
N ARG A 40 -14.27 -14.85 -7.39
CA ARG A 40 -15.42 -15.13 -8.24
C ARG A 40 -15.58 -16.65 -8.24
N PRO A 41 -16.69 -17.21 -7.74
CA PRO A 41 -16.92 -18.64 -7.88
C PRO A 41 -16.86 -18.97 -9.37
N ALA A 42 -16.01 -19.93 -9.74
CA ALA A 42 -15.99 -20.44 -11.10
C ALA A 42 -17.39 -20.99 -11.40
N SER A 43 -18.14 -20.29 -12.26
CA SER A 43 -19.36 -20.82 -12.83
C SER A 43 -18.97 -22.03 -13.66
N GLN A 44 -19.07 -23.24 -13.08
CA GLN A 44 -18.93 -24.48 -13.83
C GLN A 44 -20.16 -24.61 -14.72
N THR A 45 -20.10 -24.03 -15.92
CA THR A 45 -21.06 -24.34 -16.98
C THR A 45 -20.83 -25.79 -17.39
N THR A 46 -21.55 -26.70 -16.77
CA THR A 46 -21.58 -28.10 -17.22
C THR A 46 -22.41 -28.13 -18.49
N PHE A 47 -21.75 -28.23 -19.65
CA PHE A 47 -22.40 -28.59 -20.90
C PHE A 47 -22.86 -30.04 -20.80
N ILE A 48 -24.17 -30.25 -20.61
CA ILE A 48 -24.77 -31.58 -20.78
C ILE A 48 -25.23 -31.69 -22.23
N MET A 49 -24.38 -32.32 -23.05
CA MET A 49 -24.73 -32.80 -24.38
C MET A 49 -25.27 -34.23 -24.24
N GLY A 50 -26.58 -34.45 -24.45
CA GLY A 50 -27.14 -35.80 -24.59
C GLY A 50 -28.61 -35.95 -24.17
N ASN A 51 -29.46 -36.27 -25.15
CA ASN A 51 -30.88 -36.61 -25.01
C ASN A 51 -31.12 -37.91 -24.22
N THR A 52 -31.58 -37.85 -22.96
CA THR A 52 -32.41 -38.95 -22.39
C THR A 52 -33.31 -38.44 -21.24
N PRO A 53 -34.64 -38.49 -21.37
CA PRO A 53 -35.55 -38.14 -20.29
C PRO A 53 -35.74 -39.34 -19.35
N GLY A 54 -35.21 -39.27 -18.12
CA GLY A 54 -35.52 -40.30 -17.10
C GLY A 54 -34.58 -40.47 -15.90
N ARG A 55 -33.48 -39.71 -15.77
CA ARG A 55 -32.49 -39.94 -14.68
C ARG A 55 -32.20 -38.75 -13.76
N MET A 56 -33.10 -37.77 -13.64
CA MET A 56 -32.92 -36.63 -12.75
C MET A 56 -33.73 -36.79 -11.45
N MET A 57 -33.30 -37.65 -10.51
CA MET A 57 -33.89 -37.61 -9.15
C MET A 57 -33.06 -38.25 -8.01
N ALA A 58 -31.73 -38.34 -8.11
CA ALA A 58 -30.94 -39.02 -7.05
C ALA A 58 -29.70 -38.28 -6.50
N THR A 59 -29.29 -37.12 -7.03
CA THR A 59 -27.99 -36.50 -6.66
C THR A 59 -28.07 -35.03 -6.27
N ALA A 60 -29.19 -34.56 -5.71
CA ALA A 60 -29.36 -33.15 -5.32
C ALA A 60 -29.04 -32.84 -3.83
N VAL A 61 -28.82 -33.84 -2.96
CA VAL A 61 -28.71 -33.59 -1.51
C VAL A 61 -27.26 -33.52 -0.98
N GLY A 62 -26.27 -34.04 -1.70
CA GLY A 62 -24.85 -34.03 -1.24
C GLY A 62 -24.04 -32.78 -1.60
N SER A 63 -24.45 -32.04 -2.64
CA SER A 63 -23.59 -31.02 -3.27
C SER A 63 -23.64 -29.66 -2.59
N MET A 64 -24.67 -29.37 -1.78
CA MET A 64 -24.84 -28.05 -1.16
C MET A 64 -23.93 -27.84 0.07
N ILE A 65 -23.64 -28.89 0.85
CA ILE A 65 -22.82 -28.79 2.07
C ILE A 65 -21.32 -28.69 1.75
N GLY A 66 -20.85 -29.42 0.73
CA GLY A 66 -19.45 -29.34 0.27
C GLY A 66 -19.11 -27.98 -0.36
N ASN A 67 -20.03 -27.41 -1.13
CA ASN A 67 -19.83 -26.11 -1.80
C ASN A 67 -19.74 -24.96 -0.79
N GLN A 68 -20.52 -25.02 0.31
CA GLN A 68 -20.44 -24.04 1.39
C GLN A 68 -19.17 -24.17 2.24
N ILE A 69 -18.65 -25.39 2.46
CA ILE A 69 -17.39 -25.59 3.19
C ILE A 69 -16.19 -25.13 2.34
N ALA A 70 -16.21 -25.40 1.04
CA ALA A 70 -15.21 -24.91 0.09
C ALA A 70 -15.28 -23.39 -0.06
N ALA A 71 -16.48 -22.80 -0.16
CA ALA A 71 -16.69 -21.34 -0.17
C ALA A 71 -16.24 -20.69 1.13
N LYS A 72 -16.58 -21.24 2.31
CA LYS A 72 -16.11 -20.73 3.62
C LYS A 72 -14.61 -20.92 3.84
N ARG A 73 -13.96 -21.91 3.22
CA ARG A 73 -12.50 -22.07 3.21
C ARG A 73 -11.86 -21.06 2.26
N ALA A 74 -12.46 -20.83 1.09
CA ALA A 74 -12.03 -19.79 0.15
C ALA A 74 -12.20 -18.40 0.76
N GLU A 75 -13.31 -18.10 1.44
CA GLU A 75 -13.56 -16.85 2.19
C GLU A 75 -12.58 -16.68 3.36
N ARG A 76 -12.28 -17.74 4.12
CA ARG A 76 -11.29 -17.69 5.21
C ARG A 76 -9.85 -17.55 4.72
N MET A 77 -9.52 -18.11 3.56
CA MET A 77 -8.23 -17.90 2.88
C MET A 77 -8.17 -16.56 2.12
N SER A 78 -9.32 -15.89 1.96
CA SER A 78 -9.49 -14.59 1.29
C SER A 78 -9.85 -13.47 2.26
N ALA A 79 -9.75 -13.72 3.57
CA ALA A 79 -10.01 -12.71 4.59
C ALA A 79 -9.13 -11.49 4.30
N PRO A 80 -9.68 -10.27 4.28
CA PRO A 80 -8.92 -9.07 3.98
C PRO A 80 -7.78 -8.94 5.01
N GLN A 81 -6.56 -9.18 4.56
CA GLN A 81 -5.41 -9.26 5.46
C GLN A 81 -4.26 -8.43 4.93
N TRP A 82 -3.64 -7.70 5.85
CA TRP A 82 -2.32 -7.14 5.64
C TRP A 82 -1.33 -8.29 5.66
N ARG A 83 -0.57 -8.48 4.57
CA ARG A 83 0.53 -9.44 4.59
C ARG A 83 1.61 -8.97 5.56
N GLN A 84 2.41 -9.93 6.03
CA GLN A 84 3.47 -9.69 7.00
C GLN A 84 4.36 -8.53 6.54
N PRO A 85 4.62 -7.54 7.42
CA PRO A 85 5.45 -6.41 7.07
C PRO A 85 6.89 -6.84 6.83
N TYR A 86 7.49 -6.35 5.76
CA TYR A 86 8.92 -6.52 5.46
C TYR A 86 9.66 -5.20 5.65
N ALA A 87 10.89 -5.28 6.15
CA ALA A 87 11.78 -4.11 6.15
C ALA A 87 12.09 -3.71 4.71
N ALA A 88 11.68 -2.50 4.33
CA ALA A 88 11.89 -1.96 3.00
C ALA A 88 12.74 -0.70 3.10
N ARG A 89 13.72 -0.59 2.19
CA ARG A 89 14.34 0.71 1.91
C ARG A 89 13.36 1.51 1.08
N THR A 90 12.98 2.69 1.53
CA THR A 90 11.91 3.50 0.97
C THR A 90 12.40 4.90 0.68
N PHE A 91 12.23 5.34 -0.57
CA PHE A 91 12.46 6.71 -1.00
C PHE A 91 11.14 7.47 -1.08
N ILE A 92 11.15 8.68 -0.54
CA ILE A 92 10.12 9.68 -0.79
C ILE A 92 10.65 10.62 -1.86
N THR A 93 9.92 10.75 -2.96
CA THR A 93 10.33 11.50 -4.14
C THR A 93 9.22 12.46 -4.57
N ARG A 94 9.53 13.41 -5.45
CA ARG A 94 8.51 14.30 -6.05
C ARG A 94 7.43 13.53 -6.82
N ALA A 95 7.79 12.38 -7.41
CA ALA A 95 6.86 11.56 -8.19
C ALA A 95 6.07 10.56 -7.33
N GLY A 96 6.39 10.40 -6.04
CA GLY A 96 5.74 9.45 -5.15
C GLY A 96 6.73 8.62 -4.33
N ILE A 97 6.42 7.34 -4.14
CA ILE A 97 7.16 6.42 -3.26
C ILE A 97 7.89 5.37 -4.09
N ILE A 98 9.12 5.06 -3.72
CA ILE A 98 9.86 3.93 -4.29
C ILE A 98 10.35 3.05 -3.15
N CYS A 99 10.04 1.76 -3.17
CA CYS A 99 10.44 0.80 -2.14
C CYS A 99 11.28 -0.32 -2.75
N LEU A 100 12.37 -0.69 -2.09
CA LEU A 100 13.06 -1.97 -2.29
C LEU A 100 12.53 -2.96 -1.26
N VAL A 101 11.78 -3.96 -1.72
CA VAL A 101 11.21 -5.03 -0.88
C VAL A 101 11.68 -6.36 -1.46
N ASP A 102 12.33 -7.19 -0.65
CA ASP A 102 12.85 -8.50 -1.06
C ASP A 102 13.67 -8.46 -2.38
N GLY A 103 14.50 -7.42 -2.55
CA GLY A 103 15.33 -7.24 -3.75
C GLY A 103 14.60 -6.69 -4.98
N ILE A 104 13.28 -6.45 -4.89
CA ILE A 104 12.46 -5.92 -5.97
C ILE A 104 12.11 -4.46 -5.71
N TRP A 105 12.45 -3.59 -6.68
CA TRP A 105 12.03 -2.20 -6.67
C TRP A 105 10.56 -2.08 -7.08
N SER A 106 9.76 -1.46 -6.23
CA SER A 106 8.34 -1.16 -6.45
C SER A 106 8.11 0.34 -6.36
N GLY A 107 7.53 0.93 -7.41
CA GLY A 107 7.16 2.34 -7.47
C GLY A 107 5.67 2.55 -7.25
N TYR A 108 5.33 3.62 -6.53
CA TYR A 108 3.96 4.07 -6.29
C TYR A 108 3.86 5.56 -6.62
N GLU A 109 3.18 5.86 -7.72
CA GLU A 109 3.06 7.23 -8.22
C GLU A 109 2.13 8.07 -7.35
N LEU A 110 2.56 9.29 -7.04
CA LEU A 110 1.82 10.25 -6.22
C LEU A 110 0.45 10.57 -6.84
N GLY A 111 0.41 10.78 -8.15
CA GLY A 111 -0.84 11.07 -8.88
C GLY A 111 -1.85 9.91 -8.89
N ARG A 112 -1.43 8.70 -8.50
CA ARG A 112 -2.32 7.54 -8.35
C ARG A 112 -2.83 7.36 -6.93
N ILE A 113 -2.28 8.08 -5.95
CA ILE A 113 -2.74 8.02 -4.56
C ILE A 113 -4.03 8.84 -4.45
N VAL A 114 -5.13 8.18 -4.07
CA VAL A 114 -6.44 8.82 -3.89
C VAL A 114 -6.71 9.22 -2.45
N GLN A 115 -6.06 8.55 -1.49
CA GLN A 115 -6.19 8.87 -0.08
C GLN A 115 -4.94 8.45 0.69
N ILE A 116 -4.55 9.32 1.63
CA ILE A 116 -3.45 9.13 2.59
C ILE A 116 -4.09 9.10 3.97
N SER A 117 -4.00 7.97 4.66
CA SER A 117 -4.61 7.75 5.98
C SER A 117 -3.52 7.53 7.03
N PRO A 118 -3.05 8.60 7.71
CA PRO A 118 -2.09 8.46 8.79
C PRO A 118 -2.74 7.87 10.05
N GLU A 119 -2.09 6.87 10.63
CA GLU A 119 -2.42 6.25 11.91
C GLU A 119 -1.30 6.57 12.91
N LEU A 120 -1.36 7.76 13.50
CA LEU A 120 -0.27 8.29 14.33
C LEU A 120 0.01 7.43 15.57
N GLN A 121 -1.03 6.84 16.17
CA GLN A 121 -0.91 5.97 17.34
C GLN A 121 -0.12 4.69 17.04
N SER A 122 -0.26 4.18 15.81
CA SER A 122 0.40 2.95 15.35
C SER A 122 1.71 3.22 14.63
N TYR A 123 2.12 4.50 14.51
CA TYR A 123 3.23 4.92 13.65
C TYR A 123 3.13 4.29 12.25
N SER A 124 1.95 4.36 11.64
CA SER A 124 1.74 3.86 10.28
C SER A 124 0.95 4.81 9.40
N VAL A 125 1.02 4.61 8.10
CA VAL A 125 0.23 5.31 7.10
C VAL A 125 -0.24 4.33 6.04
N VAL A 126 -1.50 4.46 5.63
CA VAL A 126 -2.10 3.69 4.54
C VAL A 126 -2.32 4.59 3.33
N PHE A 127 -1.84 4.15 2.18
CA PHE A 127 -2.08 4.76 0.87
C PHE A 127 -3.02 3.88 0.08
N THR A 128 -4.13 4.47 -0.38
CA THR A 128 -5.07 3.86 -1.31
C THR A 128 -4.87 4.47 -2.70
N PHE A 129 -5.03 3.63 -3.73
CA PHE A 129 -4.70 4.00 -5.09
C PHE A 129 -5.92 3.95 -6.01
N ALA A 130 -5.91 4.79 -7.05
CA ALA A 130 -6.83 4.68 -8.16
C ALA A 130 -6.63 3.34 -8.89
N ASN A 131 -7.72 2.81 -9.45
CA ASN A 131 -7.77 1.61 -10.32
C ASN A 131 -7.69 0.24 -9.60
N GLY A 132 -7.99 0.19 -8.30
CA GLY A 132 -8.15 -1.08 -7.58
C GLY A 132 -6.84 -1.79 -7.23
N ASP A 133 -5.70 -1.10 -7.37
CA ASP A 133 -4.44 -1.57 -6.82
C ASP A 133 -4.57 -1.75 -5.30
N ALA A 134 -3.95 -2.82 -4.79
CA ALA A 134 -3.94 -3.07 -3.36
C ALA A 134 -3.50 -1.83 -2.56
N PRO A 135 -4.06 -1.55 -1.40
CA PRO A 135 -3.54 -0.53 -0.48
C PRO A 135 -2.08 -0.84 -0.07
N LEU A 136 -1.28 0.22 0.08
CA LEU A 136 0.07 0.17 0.65
C LEU A 136 0.00 0.64 2.09
N ARG A 137 0.59 -0.11 3.02
CA ARG A 137 0.85 0.38 4.38
C ARG A 137 2.34 0.46 4.60
N LEU A 138 2.78 1.62 5.08
CA LEU A 138 4.11 1.85 5.61
C LEU A 138 4.01 2.06 7.11
N ALA A 139 4.85 1.37 7.89
CA ALA A 139 4.89 1.51 9.34
C ALA A 139 6.32 1.74 9.85
N GLY A 140 6.44 2.34 11.02
CA GLY A 140 7.69 2.67 11.67
C GLY A 140 7.80 4.16 12.03
N PRO A 141 8.88 4.56 12.71
CA PRO A 141 9.02 5.91 13.27
C PRO A 141 8.90 7.05 12.23
N TRP A 142 9.26 6.78 10.98
CA TRP A 142 9.22 7.75 9.88
C TRP A 142 7.92 7.76 9.10
N ALA A 143 6.98 6.84 9.37
CA ALA A 143 5.70 6.79 8.67
C ALA A 143 4.86 8.07 8.81
N PRO A 144 4.76 8.71 10.00
CA PRO A 144 4.09 10.01 10.12
C PRO A 144 4.72 11.09 9.25
N TRP A 145 6.06 11.15 9.21
CA TRP A 145 6.77 12.11 8.36
C TRP A 145 6.49 11.85 6.88
N SER A 146 6.53 10.59 6.43
CA SER A 146 6.22 10.22 5.05
C SER A 146 4.79 10.61 4.66
N ALA A 147 3.82 10.44 5.56
CA ALA A 147 2.43 10.85 5.33
C ALA A 147 2.33 12.35 5.08
N VAL A 148 2.98 13.16 5.92
CA VAL A 148 3.01 14.63 5.80
C VAL A 148 3.72 15.07 4.53
N ALA A 149 4.89 14.51 4.24
CA ALA A 149 5.67 14.87 3.07
C ALA A 149 4.91 14.58 1.77
N LEU A 150 4.26 13.41 1.66
CA LEU A 150 3.47 13.05 0.47
C LEU A 150 2.20 13.87 0.36
N ALA A 151 1.53 14.18 1.48
CA ALA A 151 0.39 15.07 1.47
C ALA A 151 0.79 16.49 1.05
N TYR A 152 1.92 17.00 1.55
CA TYR A 152 2.49 18.28 1.12
C TYR A 152 2.75 18.31 -0.39
N LEU A 153 3.32 17.24 -0.94
CA LEU A 153 3.57 17.13 -2.39
C LEU A 153 2.28 17.01 -3.21
N ALA A 154 1.23 16.40 -2.66
CA ALA A 154 -0.03 16.15 -3.38
C ALA A 154 -0.95 17.38 -3.43
N ILE A 155 -1.10 18.09 -2.31
CA ILE A 155 -2.07 19.20 -2.18
C ILE A 155 -1.41 20.54 -1.86
N GLY A 156 -0.10 20.56 -1.65
CA GLY A 156 0.60 21.78 -1.28
C GLY A 156 0.40 22.18 0.18
N ARG A 157 1.15 23.20 0.60
CA ARG A 157 1.22 23.67 1.98
C ARG A 157 -0.13 24.16 2.53
N ASP A 158 -0.79 25.01 1.77
CA ASP A 158 -1.95 25.74 2.25
C ASP A 158 -3.16 24.83 2.44
N ASP A 159 -3.37 23.89 1.53
CA ASP A 159 -4.43 22.89 1.65
C ASP A 159 -4.12 21.87 2.75
N LEU A 160 -2.85 21.48 2.91
CA LEU A 160 -2.43 20.61 4.01
C LEU A 160 -2.70 21.24 5.38
N ALA A 161 -2.38 22.53 5.55
CA ALA A 161 -2.60 23.25 6.80
C ALA A 161 -4.09 23.39 7.16
N ARG A 162 -4.98 23.42 6.16
CA ARG A 162 -6.44 23.48 6.35
C ARG A 162 -7.09 22.11 6.52
N ASN A 163 -6.35 21.01 6.29
CA ASN A 163 -6.93 19.67 6.29
C ASN A 163 -7.10 19.13 7.73
N PRO A 164 -8.34 18.84 8.17
CA PRO A 164 -8.60 18.37 9.54
C PRO A 164 -7.92 17.04 9.87
N GLY A 165 -7.64 16.20 8.87
CA GLY A 165 -6.92 14.93 9.06
C GLY A 165 -5.47 15.10 9.52
N TYR A 166 -4.89 16.29 9.34
CA TYR A 166 -3.52 16.61 9.74
C TYR A 166 -3.45 17.59 10.93
N ALA A 167 -4.60 18.02 11.46
CA ALA A 167 -4.66 18.99 12.56
C ALA A 167 -3.94 18.50 13.84
N ALA A 168 -3.93 17.18 14.08
CA ALA A 168 -3.28 16.57 15.24
C ALA A 168 -1.74 16.66 15.23
N LEU A 169 -1.13 17.02 14.11
CA LEU A 169 0.32 17.17 13.98
C LEU A 169 0.84 18.51 14.52
N GLY A 170 -0.08 19.40 14.93
CA GLY A 170 0.27 20.76 15.35
C GLY A 170 0.75 21.61 14.17
N PRO A 171 1.30 22.82 14.44
CA PRO A 171 1.93 23.61 13.39
C PRO A 171 3.07 22.80 12.76
N LEU A 172 3.12 22.74 11.42
CA LEU A 172 4.18 22.05 10.67
C LEU A 172 5.55 22.46 11.21
N ASN A 173 6.28 21.53 11.83
CA ASN A 173 7.67 21.73 12.25
C ASN A 173 8.62 21.18 11.15
N PRO A 174 9.19 22.07 10.32
CA PRO A 174 9.95 21.68 9.13
C PRO A 174 11.39 21.25 9.42
N GLN A 175 11.84 21.33 10.66
CA GLN A 175 13.21 20.94 11.05
C GLN A 175 13.34 19.44 11.31
N VAL A 176 12.23 18.69 11.32
CA VAL A 176 12.25 17.23 11.47
C VAL A 176 12.55 16.63 10.10
N GLN A 177 13.82 16.64 9.72
CA GLN A 177 14.31 15.88 8.58
C GLN A 177 14.58 14.44 9.04
N PRO A 178 14.21 13.41 8.27
CA PRO A 178 14.73 12.09 8.53
C PRO A 178 16.27 12.10 8.47
N PRO A 179 16.95 11.33 9.33
CA PRO A 179 18.40 11.20 9.27
C PRO A 179 18.77 10.68 7.88
N ALA A 180 19.90 11.14 7.35
CA ALA A 180 20.46 10.57 6.14
C ALA A 180 20.54 9.05 6.30
N ALA A 181 20.01 8.30 5.32
CA ALA A 181 19.98 6.85 5.38
C ALA A 181 21.38 6.29 5.61
N ARG A 182 21.51 5.39 6.60
CA ARG A 182 22.70 4.55 6.70
C ARG A 182 22.66 3.54 5.57
N PRO A 183 23.79 3.28 4.89
CA PRO A 183 23.87 2.14 3.97
C PRO A 183 23.49 0.87 4.74
N MET A 184 22.60 0.05 4.17
CA MET A 184 22.37 -1.30 4.67
C MET A 184 23.72 -2.01 4.63
N LEU A 185 24.23 -2.41 5.81
CA LEU A 185 25.42 -3.25 5.92
C LEU A 185 25.19 -4.47 5.04
N GLN A 186 26.03 -4.62 4.02
CA GLN A 186 26.21 -5.91 3.36
C GLN A 186 27.03 -6.74 4.33
N GLU A 187 26.41 -7.74 4.94
CA GLU A 187 27.12 -8.88 5.55
C GLU A 187 27.57 -9.85 4.46
#